data_AF-A0A661Q0J8-F1
#
_entry.id   AF-A0A661Q0J8-F1
#
_cell.length_a   1.000
_cell.length_b   1.000
_cell.length_c   1.000
_cell.angle_alpha   90.00
_cell.angle_beta   90.00
_cell.angle_gamma   90.00
#
_symmetry.space_group_name_H-M   'P 1'
#
loop_
_entity.id
_entity.type
_entity.pdbx_description
1 polymer ?
#
loop_
_entity_poly.entity_id
_entity_poly.type
_entity_poly.pdbx_seq_one_letter_code
_entity_poly.pdbx_strand_id
1 'polypeptide(L)'
;MLLFFLLGLLSCQQQEQEPKQAQQPQPPLLEVGQRQLTLQQFERELKNTYPDISGLTPPEQLQLKEQLLKQLIDRELILGEANRLNVQLTPDELDAAMKKVRGSYSEDEFTKVLEQTGKTQENWLASLKLHLLRAKVSAAALNSQVQVSDQEIKTYYKKHREEFRRPVEIRARQMLFKTRDEANRVLKLLKEGGDFATLAREYSQSPDRENGGALGYFSAGQLPAEFDAVLFKLPVKQVSTPVESPYGFHLFLVERRRKAGLRPYAAVKAEIATKLYQQKEETAFHLWLENLQKTTVTNINWELLQPELKP
;
A
#
# COMPACT_ATOMS: atom_id res chain seq x y z
N MET A 1 -87.89 7.83 35.89
CA MET A 1 -87.20 8.57 34.81
C MET A 1 -86.04 9.33 35.47
N LEU A 2 -84.96 8.62 35.85
CA LEU A 2 -83.71 8.40 35.09
C LEU A 2 -82.97 9.72 34.75
N LEU A 3 -81.85 10.01 35.44
CA LEU A 3 -80.50 9.73 34.92
C LEU A 3 -79.42 10.02 35.98
N PHE A 4 -78.62 9.00 36.26
CA PHE A 4 -77.39 9.03 37.06
C PHE A 4 -76.23 9.62 36.23
N PHE A 5 -75.44 10.50 36.82
CA PHE A 5 -74.15 10.96 36.26
C PHE A 5 -73.05 9.95 36.62
N LEU A 6 -72.46 9.31 35.61
CA LEU A 6 -71.31 8.41 35.74
C LEU A 6 -70.01 9.21 35.49
N LEU A 7 -69.16 9.33 36.52
CA LEU A 7 -67.76 9.72 36.38
C LEU A 7 -66.96 8.53 35.82
N GLY A 8 -66.34 8.69 34.65
CA GLY A 8 -65.36 7.76 34.12
C GLY A 8 -63.96 8.08 34.63
N LEU A 9 -63.37 7.19 35.43
CA LEU A 9 -61.96 7.19 35.77
C LEU A 9 -61.19 6.44 34.67
N LEU A 10 -60.38 7.16 33.90
CA LEU A 10 -59.39 6.59 33.00
C LEU A 10 -58.20 6.09 33.83
N SER A 11 -58.06 4.77 33.91
CA SER A 11 -56.95 4.09 34.56
C SER A 11 -55.76 4.04 33.59
N CYS A 12 -54.74 4.88 33.82
CA CYS A 12 -53.44 4.75 33.15
C CYS A 12 -52.65 3.63 33.85
N GLN A 13 -52.60 2.44 33.26
CA GLN A 13 -51.62 1.41 33.61
C GLN A 13 -50.23 1.90 33.17
N GLN A 14 -49.44 2.39 34.11
CA GLN A 14 -47.98 2.43 33.95
C GLN A 14 -47.47 0.98 34.10
N GLN A 15 -47.07 0.36 32.99
CA GLN A 15 -46.16 -0.78 33.07
C GLN A 15 -44.84 -0.28 33.66
N GLU A 16 -44.56 -0.64 34.91
CA GLU A 16 -43.23 -0.59 35.47
C GLU A 16 -42.31 -1.47 34.60
N GLN A 17 -41.49 -0.83 33.77
CA GLN A 17 -40.35 -1.50 33.16
C GLN A 17 -39.40 -1.87 34.30
N GLU A 18 -39.18 -3.16 34.52
CA GLU A 18 -38.13 -3.66 35.41
C GLU A 18 -36.82 -2.92 35.10
N PRO A 19 -36.10 -2.42 36.12
CA PRO A 19 -34.81 -1.78 35.91
C PRO A 19 -33.87 -2.81 35.26
N LYS A 20 -33.36 -2.49 34.07
CA LYS A 20 -32.22 -3.20 33.46
C LYS A 20 -31.16 -3.33 34.53
N GLN A 21 -30.92 -4.54 35.03
CA GLN A 21 -29.83 -4.82 35.95
C GLN A 21 -28.56 -4.21 35.35
N ALA A 22 -27.98 -3.24 36.05
CA ALA A 22 -26.66 -2.72 35.70
C ALA A 22 -25.70 -3.89 35.85
N GLN A 23 -25.35 -4.53 34.73
CA GLN A 23 -24.32 -5.56 34.69
C GLN A 23 -23.07 -4.94 35.33
N GLN A 24 -22.58 -5.57 36.41
CA GLN A 24 -21.31 -5.18 37.01
C GLN A 24 -20.25 -5.12 35.91
N PRO A 25 -19.39 -4.10 35.88
CA PRO A 25 -18.38 -3.98 34.84
C PRO A 25 -17.54 -5.25 34.84
N GLN A 26 -17.63 -6.02 33.75
CA GLN A 26 -16.82 -7.22 33.60
C GLN A 26 -15.34 -6.83 33.58
N PRO A 27 -14.46 -7.62 34.22
CA PRO A 27 -13.03 -7.32 34.19
C PRO A 27 -12.52 -7.31 32.75
N PRO A 28 -11.50 -6.49 32.43
CA PRO A 28 -10.92 -6.46 31.10
C PRO A 28 -10.29 -7.83 30.76
N LEU A 29 -10.31 -8.17 29.48
CA LEU A 29 -9.59 -9.34 28.96
C LEU A 29 -8.09 -9.05 28.91
N LEU A 30 -7.73 -7.86 28.44
CA LEU A 30 -6.34 -7.44 28.22
C LEU A 30 -6.13 -6.06 28.83
N GLU A 31 -5.07 -5.92 29.60
CA GLU A 31 -4.56 -4.63 30.08
C GLU A 31 -3.14 -4.43 29.56
N VAL A 32 -2.86 -3.26 28.99
CA VAL A 32 -1.55 -2.86 28.47
C VAL A 32 -1.26 -1.44 28.97
N GLY A 33 -0.47 -1.34 30.04
CA GLY A 33 -0.25 -0.07 30.73
C GLY A 33 -1.56 0.52 31.26
N GLN A 34 -1.95 1.69 30.75
CA GLN A 34 -3.22 2.36 31.12
C GLN A 34 -4.40 1.99 30.21
N ARG A 35 -4.17 1.16 29.19
CA ARG A 35 -5.17 0.80 28.19
C ARG A 35 -5.77 -0.56 28.52
N GLN A 36 -7.09 -0.68 28.33
CA GLN A 36 -7.84 -1.89 28.63
C GLN A 36 -8.69 -2.29 27.42
N LEU A 37 -8.83 -3.60 27.20
CA LEU A 37 -9.64 -4.17 26.14
C LEU A 37 -10.54 -5.28 26.73
N THR A 38 -11.84 -5.18 26.47
CA THR A 38 -12.84 -6.12 27.01
C THR A 38 -12.95 -7.39 26.17
N LEU A 39 -13.51 -8.46 26.73
CA LEU A 39 -13.76 -9.69 25.98
C LEU A 39 -14.63 -9.44 24.73
N GLN A 40 -15.70 -8.65 24.87
CA GLN A 40 -16.58 -8.30 23.74
C GLN A 40 -15.82 -7.58 22.61
N GLN A 41 -14.89 -6.68 22.95
CA GLN A 41 -14.07 -6.00 21.96
C GLN A 41 -13.12 -6.98 21.26
N PHE A 42 -12.51 -7.90 22.02
CA PHE A 42 -11.65 -8.94 21.47
C PHE A 42 -12.40 -9.87 20.50
N GLU A 43 -13.58 -10.36 20.89
CA GLU A 43 -14.39 -11.26 20.06
C GLU A 43 -14.80 -10.59 18.74
N ARG A 44 -15.09 -9.28 18.78
CA ARG A 44 -15.35 -8.49 17.57
C ARG A 44 -14.14 -8.44 16.65
N GLU A 45 -12.95 -8.15 17.19
CA GLU A 45 -11.70 -8.13 16.43
C GLU A 45 -11.36 -9.52 15.87
N LEU A 46 -11.62 -10.58 16.66
CA LEU A 46 -11.40 -11.97 16.27
C LEU A 46 -12.28 -12.36 15.09
N LYS A 47 -13.58 -12.03 15.16
CA LYS A 47 -14.52 -12.28 14.06
C LYS A 47 -14.18 -11.47 12.80
N ASN A 48 -13.73 -10.23 12.96
CA ASN A 48 -13.35 -9.37 11.83
C ASN A 48 -12.06 -9.86 11.15
N THR A 49 -11.10 -10.37 11.93
CA THR A 49 -9.80 -10.83 11.43
C THR A 49 -9.89 -12.25 10.89
N TYR A 50 -10.67 -13.11 11.53
CA TYR A 50 -10.85 -14.52 11.19
C TYR A 50 -12.35 -14.88 11.12
N PRO A 51 -13.05 -14.51 10.03
CA PRO A 51 -14.49 -14.76 9.90
C PRO A 51 -14.90 -16.23 10.04
N ASP A 52 -14.03 -17.15 9.59
CA ASP A 52 -14.29 -18.59 9.54
C ASP A 52 -13.77 -19.36 10.76
N ILE A 53 -13.35 -18.66 11.82
CA ILE A 53 -12.70 -19.28 12.99
C ILE A 53 -13.56 -20.36 13.67
N SER A 54 -14.89 -20.25 13.62
CA SER A 54 -15.81 -21.23 14.19
C SER A 54 -15.76 -22.60 13.51
N GLY A 55 -15.23 -22.68 12.28
CA GLY A 55 -15.06 -23.94 11.55
C GLY A 55 -13.78 -24.70 11.88
N LEU A 56 -12.90 -24.13 12.70
CA LEU A 56 -11.59 -24.69 13.04
C LEU A 56 -11.64 -25.54 14.31
N THR A 57 -10.64 -26.40 14.50
CA THR A 57 -10.48 -27.19 15.74
C THR A 57 -10.11 -26.30 16.94
N PRO A 58 -10.38 -26.71 18.19
CA PRO A 58 -10.04 -25.90 19.37
C PRO A 58 -8.56 -25.48 19.45
N PRO A 59 -7.56 -26.35 19.13
CA PRO A 59 -6.16 -25.93 19.08
C PRO A 59 -5.86 -24.86 18.02
N GLU A 60 -6.45 -24.97 16.82
CA GLU A 60 -6.29 -23.96 15.76
C GLU A 60 -6.93 -22.62 16.17
N GLN A 61 -8.12 -22.66 16.79
CA GLN A 61 -8.76 -21.46 17.31
C GLN A 61 -7.92 -20.78 18.39
N LEU A 62 -7.31 -21.55 19.30
CA LEU A 62 -6.43 -21.03 20.33
C LEU A 62 -5.21 -20.33 19.71
N GLN A 63 -4.55 -20.96 18.73
CA GLN A 63 -3.41 -20.36 18.05
C GLN A 63 -3.75 -19.01 17.40
N LEU A 64 -4.91 -18.90 16.74
CA LEU A 64 -5.36 -17.65 16.15
C LEU A 64 -5.73 -16.59 17.21
N LYS A 65 -6.33 -17.00 18.34
CA LYS A 65 -6.61 -16.10 19.47
C LYS A 65 -5.31 -15.56 20.07
N GLU A 66 -4.31 -16.40 20.28
CA GLU A 66 -2.98 -15.99 20.78
C GLU A 66 -2.28 -15.05 19.80
N GLN A 67 -2.33 -15.36 18.51
CA GLN A 67 -1.78 -14.49 17.47
C GLN A 67 -2.46 -13.11 17.48
N LEU A 68 -3.79 -13.06 17.56
CA LEU A 68 -4.53 -11.80 17.66
C LEU A 68 -4.20 -11.05 18.94
N LEU A 69 -4.12 -11.73 20.09
CA LEU A 69 -3.72 -11.09 21.36
C LEU A 69 -2.37 -10.41 21.22
N LYS A 70 -1.37 -11.07 20.62
CA LYS A 70 -0.07 -10.46 20.37
C LYS A 70 -0.18 -9.19 19.51
N GLN A 71 -0.98 -9.24 18.44
CA GLN A 71 -1.21 -8.07 17.57
C GLN A 71 -1.92 -6.92 18.31
N LEU A 72 -2.88 -7.23 19.17
CA LEU A 72 -3.60 -6.25 19.96
C LEU A 72 -2.69 -5.64 21.04
N ILE A 73 -1.83 -6.41 21.68
CA ILE A 73 -0.81 -5.88 22.59
C ILE A 73 0.08 -4.87 21.87
N ASP A 74 0.62 -5.24 20.70
CA ASP A 74 1.45 -4.34 19.89
C ASP A 74 0.70 -3.05 19.52
N ARG A 75 -0.59 -3.17 19.15
CA ARG A 75 -1.45 -2.02 18.86
C ARG A 75 -1.65 -1.13 20.07
N GLU A 76 -2.02 -1.69 21.23
CA GLU A 76 -2.29 -0.91 22.43
C GLU A 76 -1.01 -0.25 22.97
N LEU A 77 0.17 -0.89 22.84
CA LEU A 77 1.46 -0.26 23.15
C LEU A 77 1.71 0.98 22.28
N ILE A 78 1.51 0.86 20.97
CA ILE A 78 1.67 1.99 20.03
C ILE A 78 0.68 3.11 20.34
N LEU A 79 -0.57 2.79 20.66
CA LEU A 79 -1.58 3.78 21.04
C LEU A 79 -1.27 4.44 22.39
N GLY A 80 -0.74 3.68 23.35
CA GLY A 80 -0.26 4.20 24.62
C GLY A 80 0.88 5.19 24.43
N GLU A 81 1.82 4.85 23.55
CA GLU A 81 2.92 5.76 23.23
C GLU A 81 2.44 7.00 22.48
N ALA A 82 1.53 6.85 21.52
CA ALA A 82 0.94 7.99 20.82
C ALA A 82 0.38 9.02 21.81
N ASN A 83 -0.33 8.56 22.84
CA ASN A 83 -0.81 9.42 23.92
C ASN A 83 0.34 10.04 24.71
N ARG A 84 1.34 9.25 25.13
CA ARG A 84 2.49 9.72 25.92
C ARG A 84 3.29 10.80 25.19
N LEU A 85 3.46 10.65 23.88
CA LEU A 85 4.20 11.57 23.02
C LEU A 85 3.32 12.71 22.45
N ASN A 86 2.03 12.75 22.79
CA ASN A 86 1.05 13.68 22.20
C ASN A 86 0.99 13.63 20.66
N VAL A 87 1.20 12.44 20.09
CA VAL A 87 1.11 12.19 18.66
C VAL A 87 -0.32 11.82 18.29
N GLN A 88 -0.90 12.56 17.35
CA GLN A 88 -2.26 12.32 16.85
C GLN A 88 -2.25 12.38 15.32
N LEU A 89 -3.17 11.64 14.69
CA LEU A 89 -3.44 11.72 13.27
C LEU A 89 -4.50 12.80 13.03
N THR A 90 -4.17 13.85 12.27
CA THR A 90 -5.13 14.91 11.96
C THR A 90 -6.04 14.52 10.78
N PRO A 91 -7.23 15.14 10.64
CA PRO A 91 -8.08 14.94 9.47
C PRO A 91 -7.36 15.24 8.14
N ASP A 92 -6.62 16.35 8.08
CA ASP A 92 -5.88 16.75 6.87
C ASP A 92 -4.82 15.72 6.44
N GLU A 93 -4.14 15.10 7.41
CA GLU A 93 -3.15 14.04 7.14
C GLU A 93 -3.82 12.78 6.59
N LEU A 94 -4.97 12.42 7.15
CA LEU A 94 -5.76 11.29 6.68
C LEU A 94 -6.28 11.56 5.26
N ASP A 95 -6.80 12.75 4.99
CA ASP A 95 -7.33 13.12 3.67
C ASP A 95 -6.22 13.15 2.61
N ALA A 96 -5.03 13.66 2.95
CA ALA A 96 -3.87 13.63 2.08
C ALA A 96 -3.45 12.18 1.77
N ALA A 97 -3.43 11.30 2.78
CA ALA A 97 -3.13 9.88 2.59
C ALA A 97 -4.20 9.18 1.74
N MET A 98 -5.48 9.44 2.00
CA MET A 98 -6.61 8.94 1.22
C MET A 98 -6.49 9.33 -0.26
N LYS A 99 -6.22 10.60 -0.55
CA LYS A 99 -6.02 11.09 -1.91
C LYS A 99 -4.84 10.39 -2.60
N LYS A 100 -3.75 10.16 -1.87
CA LYS A 100 -2.58 9.46 -2.39
C LYS A 100 -2.87 7.99 -2.71
N VAL A 101 -3.57 7.29 -1.83
CA VAL A 101 -3.89 5.87 -2.03
C VAL A 101 -4.96 5.67 -3.09
N ARG A 102 -5.98 6.54 -3.13
CA ARG A 102 -7.03 6.51 -4.16
C ARG A 102 -6.47 6.83 -5.56
N GLY A 103 -5.44 7.68 -5.65
CA GLY A 103 -4.83 8.03 -6.93
C GLY A 103 -5.86 8.66 -7.88
N SER A 104 -6.08 8.04 -9.04
CA SER A 104 -7.03 8.52 -10.06
C SER A 104 -8.43 7.90 -9.97
N TYR A 105 -8.65 6.92 -9.09
CA TYR A 105 -9.96 6.28 -8.93
C TYR A 105 -11.00 7.27 -8.41
N SER A 106 -12.24 7.21 -8.90
CA SER A 106 -13.39 7.82 -8.22
C SER A 106 -13.68 7.11 -6.88
N GLU A 107 -14.54 7.69 -6.04
CA GLU A 107 -14.91 7.06 -4.76
C GLU A 107 -15.59 5.71 -4.98
N ASP A 108 -16.55 5.65 -5.89
CA ASP A 108 -17.28 4.41 -6.21
C ASP A 108 -16.36 3.33 -6.78
N GLU A 109 -15.42 3.69 -7.66
CA GLU A 109 -14.43 2.74 -8.19
C GLU A 109 -13.51 2.23 -7.09
N PHE A 110 -13.08 3.11 -6.20
CA PHE A 110 -12.20 2.73 -5.09
C PHE A 110 -12.91 1.77 -4.13
N THR A 111 -14.18 2.03 -3.78
CA THR A 111 -15.00 1.14 -2.95
C THR A 111 -15.13 -0.25 -3.58
N LYS A 112 -15.43 -0.32 -4.89
CA LYS A 112 -15.52 -1.60 -5.61
C LYS A 112 -14.20 -2.37 -5.61
N VAL A 113 -13.06 -1.67 -5.75
CA VAL A 113 -11.73 -2.29 -5.66
C VAL A 113 -11.50 -2.86 -4.25
N LEU A 114 -11.89 -2.16 -3.20
CA LEU A 114 -11.75 -2.67 -1.82
C LEU A 114 -12.62 -3.92 -1.59
N GLU A 115 -13.86 -3.91 -2.07
CA GLU A 115 -14.79 -5.06 -1.96
C GLU A 115 -14.23 -6.31 -2.66
N GLN A 116 -13.62 -6.15 -3.84
CA GLN A 116 -12.95 -7.25 -4.55
C GLN A 116 -11.77 -7.86 -3.77
N THR A 117 -11.16 -7.09 -2.87
CA THR A 117 -10.09 -7.59 -1.98
C THR A 117 -10.61 -8.22 -0.68
N GLY A 118 -11.93 -8.34 -0.53
CA GLY A 118 -12.57 -8.87 0.68
C GLY A 118 -12.50 -7.92 1.88
N LYS A 119 -12.24 -6.63 1.66
CA LYS A 119 -12.11 -5.62 2.72
C LYS A 119 -13.28 -4.67 2.71
N THR A 120 -13.87 -4.44 3.88
CA THR A 120 -14.83 -3.34 4.05
C THR A 120 -14.09 -2.00 4.06
N GLN A 121 -14.76 -0.94 3.59
CA GLN A 121 -14.19 0.41 3.63
C GLN A 121 -13.82 0.83 5.07
N GLU A 122 -14.64 0.45 6.05
CA GLU A 122 -14.39 0.71 7.48
C GLU A 122 -13.10 0.04 7.96
N ASN A 123 -12.94 -1.27 7.74
CA ASN A 123 -11.75 -2.01 8.19
C ASN A 123 -10.48 -1.53 7.47
N TRP A 124 -10.60 -1.21 6.19
CA TRP A 124 -9.50 -0.65 5.42
C TRP A 124 -9.10 0.74 5.94
N LEU A 125 -10.07 1.61 6.24
CA LEU A 125 -9.81 2.95 6.78
C LEU A 125 -9.19 2.88 8.18
N ALA A 126 -9.68 1.98 9.04
CA ALA A 126 -9.08 1.72 10.35
C ALA A 126 -7.62 1.27 10.23
N SER A 127 -7.33 0.38 9.27
CA SER A 127 -5.96 -0.08 8.98
C SER A 127 -5.06 1.05 8.49
N LEU A 128 -5.57 1.93 7.61
CA LEU A 128 -4.83 3.10 7.15
C LEU A 128 -4.53 4.08 8.30
N LYS A 129 -5.53 4.38 9.15
CA LYS A 129 -5.34 5.24 10.32
C LYS A 129 -4.26 4.69 11.25
N LEU A 130 -4.29 3.38 11.54
CA LEU A 130 -3.30 2.74 12.39
C LEU A 130 -1.90 2.75 11.75
N HIS A 131 -1.80 2.51 10.44
CA HIS A 131 -0.55 2.61 9.70
C HIS A 131 0.07 4.00 9.83
N LEU A 132 -0.73 5.04 9.57
CA LEU A 132 -0.26 6.44 9.62
C LEU A 132 0.15 6.83 11.05
N LEU A 133 -0.65 6.46 12.05
CA LEU A 133 -0.33 6.73 13.44
C LEU A 133 0.97 6.03 13.87
N ARG A 134 1.16 4.75 13.50
CA ARG A 134 2.39 4.00 13.76
C ARG A 134 3.60 4.69 13.14
N ALA A 135 3.50 5.15 11.90
CA ALA A 135 4.58 5.89 11.24
C ALA A 135 4.91 7.19 11.99
N LYS A 136 3.90 7.93 12.44
CA LYS A 136 4.10 9.16 13.24
C LYS A 136 4.73 8.88 14.60
N VAL A 137 4.28 7.83 15.31
CA VAL A 137 4.86 7.42 16.59
C VAL A 137 6.31 6.99 16.41
N SER A 138 6.59 6.18 15.38
CA SER A 138 7.96 5.76 15.01
C SER A 138 8.86 6.98 14.79
N ALA A 139 8.41 7.94 13.97
CA ALA A 139 9.16 9.18 13.75
C ALA A 139 9.36 9.96 15.06
N ALA A 140 8.31 10.16 15.86
CA ALA A 140 8.44 10.91 17.12
C ALA A 140 9.39 10.22 18.13
N ALA A 141 9.35 8.89 18.21
CA ALA A 141 10.14 8.11 19.16
C ALA A 141 11.60 7.91 18.70
N LEU A 142 11.86 7.80 17.39
CA LEU A 142 13.11 7.29 16.84
C LEU A 142 13.89 8.28 15.97
N ASN A 143 13.33 9.43 15.58
CA ASN A 143 13.95 10.34 14.61
C ASN A 143 15.34 10.86 15.05
N SER A 144 15.65 10.91 16.35
CA SER A 144 16.99 11.24 16.84
C SER A 144 17.98 10.06 16.83
N GLN A 145 17.48 8.82 16.75
CA GLN A 145 18.27 7.58 16.81
C GLN A 145 18.60 7.02 15.42
N VAL A 146 17.81 7.34 14.41
CA VAL A 146 17.97 6.81 13.04
C VAL A 146 18.66 7.85 12.16
N GLN A 147 19.96 7.69 11.96
CA GLN A 147 20.74 8.50 11.02
C GLN A 147 21.52 7.61 10.06
N VAL A 148 21.63 8.05 8.80
CA VAL A 148 22.45 7.39 7.77
C VAL A 148 23.60 8.30 7.42
N SER A 149 24.82 7.86 7.72
CA SER A 149 26.02 8.63 7.40
C SER A 149 26.44 8.47 5.93
N ASP A 150 27.11 9.47 5.39
CA ASP A 150 27.71 9.41 4.06
C ASP A 150 28.68 8.22 3.90
N GLN A 151 29.36 7.84 4.98
CA GLN A 151 30.28 6.71 4.99
C GLN A 151 29.55 5.37 4.83
N GLU A 152 28.38 5.21 5.44
CA GLU A 152 27.55 4.02 5.28
C GLU A 152 27.02 3.91 3.86
N ILE A 153 26.54 5.01 3.28
CA ILE A 153 26.07 5.04 1.89
C ILE A 153 27.21 4.64 0.93
N LYS A 154 28.42 5.19 1.13
CA LYS A 154 29.60 4.81 0.34
C LYS A 154 29.97 3.33 0.52
N THR A 155 29.92 2.82 1.75
CA THR A 155 30.23 1.43 2.07
C THR A 155 29.22 0.48 1.44
N TYR A 156 27.94 0.82 1.53
CA TYR A 156 26.86 0.05 0.91
C TYR A 156 27.04 -0.04 -0.59
N TYR A 157 27.27 1.08 -1.28
CA TYR A 157 27.54 1.09 -2.72
C TYR A 157 28.73 0.20 -3.11
N LYS A 158 29.82 0.24 -2.34
CA LYS A 158 31.01 -0.58 -2.60
C LYS A 158 30.75 -2.08 -2.43
N LYS A 159 29.99 -2.46 -1.40
CA LYS A 159 29.66 -3.87 -1.10
C LYS A 159 28.59 -4.45 -2.04
N HIS A 160 27.68 -3.62 -2.54
CA HIS A 160 26.52 -4.05 -3.33
C HIS A 160 26.58 -3.53 -4.77
N ARG A 161 27.77 -3.45 -5.38
CA ARG A 161 27.95 -2.90 -6.74
C ARG A 161 27.08 -3.60 -7.79
N GLU A 162 26.85 -4.90 -7.61
CA GLU A 162 26.03 -5.69 -8.53
C GLU A 162 24.56 -5.25 -8.54
N GLU A 163 24.00 -4.79 -7.40
CA GLU A 163 22.64 -4.22 -7.33
C GLU A 163 22.49 -2.95 -8.20
N PHE A 164 23.61 -2.25 -8.46
CA PHE A 164 23.61 -1.01 -9.22
C PHE A 164 24.08 -1.19 -10.66
N ARG A 165 24.25 -2.43 -11.11
CA ARG A 165 24.46 -2.69 -12.54
C ARG A 165 23.13 -2.55 -13.25
N ARG A 166 23.17 -1.88 -14.39
CA ARG A 166 22.07 -1.88 -15.34
C ARG A 166 22.47 -2.61 -16.62
N PRO A 167 21.53 -3.30 -17.27
CA PRO A 167 21.71 -3.77 -18.64
C PRO A 167 21.78 -2.58 -19.61
N VAL A 168 21.91 -2.89 -20.91
CA VAL A 168 21.76 -1.87 -21.95
C VAL A 168 20.30 -1.41 -21.95
N GLU A 169 20.10 -0.09 -21.86
CA GLU A 169 18.77 0.51 -22.01
C GLU A 169 18.71 1.33 -23.30
N ILE A 170 17.58 1.27 -23.98
CA ILE A 170 17.29 2.05 -25.18
C ILE A 170 16.10 2.93 -24.91
N ARG A 171 16.18 4.20 -25.34
CA ARG A 171 15.01 5.07 -25.45
C ARG A 171 14.64 5.18 -26.92
N ALA A 172 13.42 4.80 -27.26
CA ALA A 172 12.98 4.78 -28.65
C ALA A 172 11.56 5.33 -28.82
N ARG A 173 11.21 5.56 -30.09
CA ARG A 173 9.85 5.84 -30.55
C ARG A 173 9.41 4.79 -31.56
N GLN A 174 8.10 4.58 -31.66
CA GLN A 174 7.49 3.78 -32.71
C GLN A 174 6.40 4.53 -33.48
N MET A 175 6.11 4.03 -34.68
CA MET A 175 4.84 4.26 -35.37
C MET A 175 4.33 2.93 -35.88
N LEU A 176 3.03 2.68 -35.78
CA LEU A 176 2.36 1.49 -36.28
C LEU A 176 1.47 1.83 -37.47
N PHE A 177 1.53 0.99 -38.51
CA PHE A 177 0.77 1.12 -39.75
C PHE A 177 0.09 -0.19 -40.09
N LYS A 178 -1.03 -0.14 -40.82
CA LYS A 178 -1.75 -1.34 -41.24
C LYS A 178 -1.04 -2.04 -42.39
N THR A 179 -0.42 -1.26 -43.29
CA THR A 179 0.25 -1.79 -44.48
C THR A 179 1.70 -1.32 -44.59
N ARG A 180 2.51 -2.10 -45.31
CA ARG A 180 3.91 -1.74 -45.59
C ARG A 180 4.01 -0.45 -46.42
N ASP A 181 3.04 -0.22 -47.31
CA ASP A 181 3.02 0.96 -48.16
C ASP A 181 2.77 2.24 -47.38
N GLU A 182 1.89 2.22 -46.38
CA GLU A 182 1.71 3.33 -45.44
C GLU A 182 3.01 3.65 -44.70
N ALA A 183 3.67 2.62 -44.15
CA ALA A 183 4.95 2.80 -43.47
C ALA A 183 6.02 3.36 -44.40
N ASN A 184 6.09 2.89 -45.65
CA ASN A 184 7.05 3.40 -46.65
C ASN A 184 6.79 4.86 -47.04
N ARG A 185 5.52 5.29 -47.14
CA ARG A 185 5.17 6.69 -47.40
C ARG A 185 5.66 7.59 -46.28
N VAL A 186 5.41 7.23 -45.02
CA VAL A 186 5.87 8.02 -43.87
C VAL A 186 7.40 8.00 -43.75
N LEU A 187 8.04 6.87 -44.05
CA LEU A 187 9.51 6.80 -44.11
C LEU A 187 10.11 7.76 -45.14
N LYS A 188 9.43 8.00 -46.26
CA LYS A 188 9.85 9.01 -47.25
C LYS A 188 9.76 10.43 -46.67
N LEU A 189 8.67 10.77 -45.99
CA LEU A 189 8.51 12.07 -45.31
C LEU A 189 9.59 12.30 -44.25
N LEU A 190 9.97 11.27 -43.49
CA LEU A 190 11.07 11.34 -42.53
C LEU A 190 12.42 11.61 -43.21
N LYS A 191 12.66 11.02 -44.38
CA LYS A 191 13.89 11.26 -45.17
C LYS A 191 13.93 12.66 -45.77
N GLU A 192 12.77 13.26 -46.01
CA GLU A 192 12.62 14.65 -46.49
C GLU A 192 12.71 15.69 -45.36
N GLY A 193 12.96 15.26 -44.12
CA GLY A 193 13.18 16.13 -42.96
C GLY A 193 11.99 16.26 -42.02
N GLY A 194 10.94 15.44 -42.19
CA GLY A 194 9.81 15.39 -41.27
C GLY A 194 10.21 14.99 -39.85
N ASP A 195 9.54 15.56 -38.85
CA ASP A 195 9.73 15.19 -37.45
C ASP A 195 8.98 13.89 -37.10
N PHE A 196 9.66 12.97 -36.44
CA PHE A 196 9.09 11.66 -36.09
C PHE A 196 7.88 11.77 -35.15
N ALA A 197 7.94 12.65 -34.15
CA ALA A 197 6.86 12.77 -33.17
C ALA A 197 5.60 13.40 -33.78
N THR A 198 5.77 14.36 -34.68
CA THR A 198 4.67 14.96 -35.46
C THR A 198 4.02 13.93 -36.38
N LEU A 199 4.82 13.22 -37.18
CA LEU A 199 4.29 12.19 -38.08
C LEU A 199 3.67 11.02 -37.32
N ALA A 200 4.16 10.69 -36.12
CA ALA A 200 3.55 9.68 -35.27
C ALA A 200 2.14 10.08 -34.83
N ARG A 201 1.94 11.33 -34.40
CA ARG A 201 0.59 11.83 -34.04
C ARG A 201 -0.37 11.80 -35.21
N GLU A 202 0.12 12.08 -36.41
CA GLU A 202 -0.73 12.18 -37.59
C GLU A 202 -1.07 10.81 -38.17
N TYR A 203 -0.07 9.94 -38.36
CA TYR A 203 -0.19 8.73 -39.17
C TYR A 203 -0.16 7.41 -38.39
N SER A 204 0.32 7.38 -37.14
CA SER A 204 0.44 6.12 -36.39
C SER A 204 -0.92 5.63 -35.90
N GLN A 205 -1.09 4.30 -35.85
CA GLN A 205 -2.23 3.60 -35.26
C GLN A 205 -1.95 3.11 -33.83
N SER A 206 -0.74 3.32 -33.30
CA SER A 206 -0.37 2.92 -31.93
C SER A 206 -0.98 3.87 -30.87
N PRO A 207 -1.34 3.39 -29.67
CA PRO A 207 -1.82 4.26 -28.58
C PRO A 207 -0.82 5.34 -28.16
N ASP A 208 0.47 5.06 -28.28
CA ASP A 208 1.56 6.01 -28.00
C ASP A 208 1.67 7.17 -29.01
N ARG A 209 0.86 7.19 -30.09
CA ARG A 209 0.83 8.26 -31.09
C ARG A 209 0.71 9.65 -30.48
N GLU A 210 -0.14 9.82 -29.45
CA GLU A 210 -0.39 11.12 -28.81
C GLU A 210 0.87 11.68 -28.13
N ASN A 211 1.73 10.78 -27.64
CA ASN A 211 3.04 11.08 -27.07
C ASN A 211 4.17 11.07 -28.13
N GLY A 212 3.81 11.18 -29.41
CA GLY A 212 4.73 11.16 -30.54
C GLY A 212 5.46 9.82 -30.68
N GLY A 213 4.82 8.73 -30.30
CA GLY A 213 5.37 7.38 -30.44
C GLY A 213 6.26 6.92 -29.29
N ALA A 214 6.36 7.64 -28.18
CA ALA A 214 7.40 7.43 -27.17
C ALA A 214 7.23 6.11 -26.38
N LEU A 215 8.29 5.29 -26.34
CA LEU A 215 8.33 4.02 -25.60
C LEU A 215 9.02 4.12 -24.22
N GLY A 216 9.68 5.25 -23.92
CA GLY A 216 10.49 5.37 -22.70
C GLY A 216 11.80 4.58 -22.80
N TYR A 217 12.48 4.41 -21.65
CA TYR A 217 13.68 3.56 -21.54
C TYR A 217 13.27 2.12 -21.27
N PHE A 218 13.81 1.18 -22.03
CA PHE A 218 13.59 -0.25 -21.83
C PHE A 218 14.88 -1.06 -22.08
N SER A 219 14.92 -2.25 -21.50
CA SER A 219 15.96 -3.27 -21.67
C SER A 219 15.46 -4.40 -22.55
N ALA A 220 16.38 -5.25 -23.03
CA ALA A 220 16.01 -6.43 -23.81
C ALA A 220 15.07 -7.34 -23.00
N GLY A 221 14.09 -7.94 -23.66
CA GLY A 221 13.05 -8.79 -23.09
C GLY A 221 11.83 -8.05 -22.54
N GLN A 222 11.80 -6.71 -22.58
CA GLN A 222 10.63 -5.92 -22.17
C GLN A 222 9.65 -5.63 -23.31
N LEU A 223 10.08 -5.84 -24.57
CA LEU A 223 9.26 -5.74 -25.78
C LEU A 223 9.22 -7.09 -26.50
N PRO A 224 8.27 -7.30 -27.43
CA PRO A 224 8.27 -8.46 -28.32
C PRO A 224 9.64 -8.70 -28.99
N ALA A 225 10.03 -9.96 -29.13
CA ALA A 225 11.39 -10.35 -29.53
C ALA A 225 11.79 -9.81 -30.92
N GLU A 226 10.82 -9.69 -31.83
CA GLU A 226 10.97 -9.09 -33.15
C GLU A 226 11.38 -7.60 -33.09
N PHE A 227 10.95 -6.87 -32.07
CA PHE A 227 11.31 -5.46 -31.88
C PHE A 227 12.71 -5.33 -31.33
N ASP A 228 13.07 -6.16 -30.34
CA ASP A 228 14.41 -6.16 -29.75
C ASP A 228 15.50 -6.41 -30.81
N ALA A 229 15.26 -7.36 -31.72
CA ALA A 229 16.19 -7.70 -32.79
C ALA A 229 16.52 -6.49 -33.70
N VAL A 230 15.60 -5.55 -33.86
CA VAL A 230 15.76 -4.32 -34.64
C VAL A 230 16.28 -3.18 -33.77
N LEU A 231 15.60 -2.85 -32.67
CA LEU A 231 15.90 -1.71 -31.80
C LEU A 231 17.31 -1.78 -31.20
N PHE A 232 17.76 -2.97 -30.79
CA PHE A 232 19.11 -3.12 -30.22
C PHE A 232 20.23 -3.02 -31.24
N LYS A 233 19.93 -3.19 -32.55
CA LYS A 233 20.90 -3.01 -33.64
C LYS A 233 20.80 -1.63 -34.31
N LEU A 234 19.66 -0.96 -34.22
CA LEU A 234 19.43 0.35 -34.85
C LEU A 234 20.34 1.42 -34.24
N PRO A 235 21.10 2.18 -35.07
CA PRO A 235 21.92 3.28 -34.59
C PRO A 235 21.07 4.40 -33.98
N VAL A 236 21.65 5.12 -33.02
CA VAL A 236 21.01 6.28 -32.39
C VAL A 236 20.74 7.35 -33.46
N LYS A 237 19.53 7.93 -33.43
CA LYS A 237 18.98 8.91 -34.39
C LYS A 237 18.71 8.38 -35.80
N GLN A 238 18.69 7.07 -36.01
CA GLN A 238 18.27 6.47 -37.29
C GLN A 238 16.87 5.88 -37.19
N VAL A 239 16.13 5.98 -38.29
CA VAL A 239 14.82 5.36 -38.46
C VAL A 239 14.99 3.99 -39.10
N SER A 240 14.28 2.98 -38.60
CA SER A 240 14.29 1.63 -39.18
C SER A 240 13.63 1.60 -40.56
N THR A 241 13.85 0.51 -41.31
CA THR A 241 12.90 0.10 -42.35
C THR A 241 11.59 -0.38 -41.72
N PRO A 242 10.49 -0.51 -42.48
CA PRO A 242 9.27 -1.12 -41.96
C PRO A 242 9.53 -2.54 -41.43
N VAL A 243 9.16 -2.77 -40.18
CA VAL A 243 9.29 -4.05 -39.46
C VAL A 243 7.90 -4.68 -39.34
N GLU A 244 7.73 -5.90 -39.83
CA GLU A 244 6.46 -6.62 -39.75
C GLU A 244 6.28 -7.26 -38.36
N SER A 245 5.06 -7.19 -37.84
CA SER A 245 4.63 -7.84 -36.60
C SER A 245 3.19 -8.34 -36.76
N PRO A 246 2.66 -9.14 -35.81
CA PRO A 246 1.25 -9.50 -35.78
C PRO A 246 0.28 -8.30 -35.74
N TYR A 247 0.76 -7.12 -35.33
CA TYR A 247 -0.03 -5.90 -35.21
C TYR A 247 -0.01 -5.03 -36.48
N GLY A 248 0.87 -5.32 -37.44
CA GLY A 248 1.06 -4.56 -38.67
C GLY A 248 2.53 -4.23 -38.94
N PHE A 249 2.79 -3.03 -39.45
CA PHE A 249 4.13 -2.58 -39.83
C PHE A 249 4.60 -1.44 -38.92
N HIS A 250 5.81 -1.56 -38.39
CA HIS A 250 6.39 -0.59 -37.46
C HIS A 250 7.55 0.18 -38.10
N LEU A 251 7.62 1.47 -37.81
CA LEU A 251 8.85 2.25 -37.93
C LEU A 251 9.36 2.57 -36.52
N PHE A 252 10.66 2.38 -36.31
CA PHE A 252 11.32 2.68 -35.04
C PHE A 252 12.35 3.79 -35.18
N LEU A 253 12.52 4.59 -34.14
CA LEU A 253 13.60 5.56 -34.00
C LEU A 253 14.25 5.39 -32.62
N VAL A 254 15.54 5.08 -32.59
CA VAL A 254 16.30 5.05 -31.32
C VAL A 254 16.78 6.46 -31.00
N GLU A 255 16.26 7.07 -29.94
CA GLU A 255 16.66 8.42 -29.51
C GLU A 255 17.95 8.41 -28.70
N ARG A 256 18.11 7.43 -27.78
CA ARG A 256 19.27 7.32 -26.89
C ARG A 256 19.57 5.86 -26.56
N ARG A 257 20.85 5.56 -26.31
CA ARG A 257 21.32 4.26 -25.83
C ARG A 257 22.19 4.47 -24.59
N ARG A 258 21.82 3.82 -23.48
CA ARG A 258 22.64 3.75 -22.26
C ARG A 258 23.38 2.44 -22.27
N LYS A 259 24.71 2.50 -22.15
CA LYS A 259 25.54 1.30 -22.04
C LYS A 259 25.21 0.57 -20.75
N ALA A 260 25.27 -0.76 -20.83
CA ALA A 260 25.33 -1.60 -19.65
C ALA A 260 26.50 -1.19 -18.77
N GLY A 261 26.35 -1.39 -17.47
CA GLY A 261 27.41 -1.15 -16.52
C GLY A 261 26.91 -0.60 -15.21
N LEU A 262 27.86 -0.22 -14.38
CA LEU A 262 27.60 0.26 -13.04
C LEU A 262 27.04 1.69 -13.08
N ARG A 263 25.87 1.91 -12.47
CA ARG A 263 25.33 3.25 -12.24
C ARG A 263 26.31 4.01 -11.32
N PRO A 264 26.74 5.24 -11.67
CA PRO A 264 27.68 6.00 -10.85
C PRO A 264 27.14 6.25 -9.44
N TYR A 265 28.01 6.24 -8.43
CA TYR A 265 27.64 6.50 -7.03
C TYR A 265 26.75 7.74 -6.86
N ALA A 266 27.09 8.85 -7.52
CA ALA A 266 26.31 10.09 -7.46
C ALA A 266 24.85 9.90 -7.94
N ALA A 267 24.61 9.03 -8.91
CA ALA A 267 23.29 8.76 -9.47
C ALA A 267 22.44 7.83 -8.58
N VAL A 268 23.05 7.15 -7.60
CA VAL A 268 22.37 6.21 -6.70
C VAL A 268 22.47 6.62 -5.22
N LYS A 269 23.21 7.68 -4.89
CA LYS A 269 23.45 8.11 -3.50
C LYS A 269 22.16 8.28 -2.71
N ALA A 270 21.18 9.01 -3.27
CA ALA A 270 19.89 9.26 -2.62
C ALA A 270 19.06 7.98 -2.47
N GLU A 271 19.03 7.13 -3.50
CA GLU A 271 18.35 5.83 -3.47
C GLU A 271 18.90 4.94 -2.33
N ILE A 272 20.23 4.87 -2.20
CA ILE A 272 20.90 4.13 -1.12
C ILE A 272 20.59 4.75 0.24
N ALA A 273 20.63 6.08 0.36
CA ALA A 273 20.34 6.77 1.61
C ALA A 273 18.94 6.44 2.12
N THR A 274 17.93 6.52 1.24
CA THR A 274 16.56 6.15 1.55
C THR A 274 16.44 4.69 1.95
N LYS A 275 17.07 3.77 1.21
CA LYS A 275 17.05 2.33 1.52
C LYS A 275 17.64 2.05 2.90
N LEU A 276 18.82 2.60 3.19
CA LEU A 276 19.48 2.43 4.49
C LEU A 276 18.69 3.06 5.62
N TYR A 277 18.07 4.21 5.39
CA TYR A 277 17.24 4.88 6.39
C TYR A 277 16.04 3.99 6.75
N GLN A 278 15.31 3.50 5.74
CA GLN A 278 14.16 2.61 5.95
C GLN A 278 14.55 1.33 6.70
N GLN A 279 15.67 0.70 6.34
CA GLN A 279 16.15 -0.50 7.02
C GLN A 279 16.51 -0.23 8.49
N LYS A 280 17.17 0.89 8.77
CA LYS A 280 17.52 1.28 10.14
C LYS A 280 16.29 1.66 10.95
N GLU A 281 15.36 2.39 10.36
CA GLU A 281 14.09 2.78 10.98
C GLU A 281 13.27 1.55 11.35
N GLU A 282 13.15 0.58 10.44
CA GLU A 282 12.46 -0.68 10.70
C GLU A 282 13.12 -1.48 11.85
N THR A 283 14.45 -1.56 11.85
CA THR A 283 15.20 -2.23 12.93
C THR A 283 15.02 -1.53 14.27
N ALA A 284 15.15 -0.19 14.28
CA ALA A 284 14.99 0.62 15.48
C ALA A 284 13.56 0.51 16.02
N PHE A 285 12.56 0.53 15.15
CA PHE A 285 11.16 0.36 15.51
C PHE A 285 10.90 -1.00 16.15
N HIS A 286 11.47 -2.07 15.59
CA HIS A 286 11.31 -3.40 16.15
C HIS A 286 11.89 -3.48 17.57
N LEU A 287 13.14 -3.03 17.76
CA LEU A 287 13.80 -3.02 19.08
C LEU A 287 13.07 -2.14 20.09
N TRP A 288 12.55 -0.99 19.64
CA TRP A 288 11.76 -0.10 20.46
C TRP A 288 10.44 -0.75 20.92
N LEU A 289 9.73 -1.43 20.02
CA LEU A 289 8.49 -2.14 20.36
C LEU A 289 8.76 -3.32 21.30
N GLU A 290 9.82 -4.10 21.07
CA GLU A 290 10.25 -5.16 21.99
C GLU A 290 10.56 -4.60 23.40
N ASN A 291 11.21 -3.44 23.46
CA ASN A 291 11.48 -2.78 24.73
C ASN A 291 10.17 -2.37 25.42
N LEU A 292 9.22 -1.77 24.68
CA LEU A 292 7.90 -1.44 25.21
C LEU A 292 7.17 -2.66 25.76
N GLN A 293 7.19 -3.79 25.05
CA GLN A 293 6.60 -5.04 25.53
C GLN A 293 7.21 -5.50 26.85
N LYS A 294 8.54 -5.34 27.03
CA LYS A 294 9.25 -5.75 28.25
C LYS A 294 9.00 -4.80 29.43
N THR A 295 8.89 -3.49 29.16
CA THR A 295 8.79 -2.47 30.23
C THR A 295 7.36 -2.11 30.59
N THR A 296 6.39 -2.42 29.75
CA THR A 296 4.98 -2.09 29.98
C THR A 296 4.26 -3.28 30.61
N VAL A 297 3.66 -3.05 31.78
CA VAL A 297 2.83 -4.06 32.46
C VAL A 297 1.71 -4.50 31.52
N THR A 298 1.66 -5.80 31.24
CA THR A 298 0.65 -6.42 30.38
C THR A 298 0.00 -7.57 31.14
N ASN A 299 -1.31 -7.50 31.34
CA ASN A 299 -2.09 -8.53 32.01
C ASN A 299 -3.11 -9.12 31.05
N ILE A 300 -3.17 -10.45 30.97
CA ILE A 300 -4.16 -11.17 30.17
C ILE A 300 -5.01 -12.00 31.13
N ASN A 301 -6.32 -11.80 31.09
CA ASN A 301 -7.28 -12.61 31.83
C ASN A 301 -7.59 -13.89 31.05
N TRP A 302 -6.76 -14.92 31.24
CA TRP A 302 -6.91 -16.21 30.57
C TRP A 302 -8.21 -16.93 30.90
N GLU A 303 -8.80 -16.70 32.08
CA GLU A 303 -10.09 -17.29 32.47
C GLU A 303 -11.23 -16.83 31.55
N LEU A 304 -11.16 -15.59 31.05
CA LEU A 304 -12.11 -15.07 30.06
C LEU A 304 -11.84 -15.59 28.64
N LEU A 305 -10.57 -15.85 28.30
CA LEU A 305 -10.20 -16.25 26.94
C LEU A 305 -10.52 -17.72 26.66
N GLN A 306 -10.10 -18.59 27.58
CA GLN A 306 -10.32 -20.05 27.60
C GLN A 306 -10.17 -20.58 29.04
N PRO A 307 -11.26 -20.79 29.79
CA PRO A 307 -11.18 -21.22 31.19
C PRO A 307 -10.55 -22.61 31.38
N GLU A 308 -10.49 -23.41 30.32
CA GLU A 308 -9.96 -24.78 30.32
C GLU A 308 -8.42 -24.85 30.20
N LEU A 309 -7.76 -23.72 29.91
CA LEU A 309 -6.32 -23.63 29.68
C LEU A 309 -5.72 -22.59 30.64
N LYS A 310 -5.62 -22.95 31.92
CA LYS A 310 -4.72 -22.27 32.85
C LYS A 310 -3.27 -22.70 32.54
N PRO A 311 -2.29 -21.78 32.49
CA PRO A 311 -0.89 -22.15 32.39
C PRO A 311 -0.41 -22.97 33.60
#